data_AF-A0A7C9DR05-F1
#
_entry.id   AF-A0A7C9DR05-F1
#
_cell.length_a   1.000
_cell.length_b   1.000
_cell.length_c   1.000
_cell.angle_alpha   90.00
_cell.angle_beta   90.00
_cell.angle_gamma   90.00
#
_symmetry.space_group_name_H-M   'P 1'
#
loop_
_entity.id
_entity.type
_entity.pdbx_description
1 polymer ?
#
loop_
_entity_poly.entity_id
_entity_poly.type
_entity_poly.pdbx_seq_one_letter_code
_entity_poly.pdbx_strand_id
1 'polypeptide(L)'
;LGPEIKPVDAVTITAGLDNQGVVILQRQIMKEQDEGLEKLEETVISTKHVALTVNEELSLHARLIDSLDDHVEFTGSRMQVLFCYHISFSFPRVRFNRSLLY
;
A
#
# COMPACT_ATOMS: atom_id res chain seq x y z
N LEU A 1 -16.20 7.98 13.68
CA LEU A 1 -17.12 9.12 13.87
C LEU A 1 -18.24 8.64 14.79
N GLY A 2 -18.07 8.83 16.10
CA GLY A 2 -19.12 8.51 17.07
C GLY A 2 -20.34 9.41 16.87
N PRO A 3 -21.50 9.09 17.46
CA PRO A 3 -22.67 9.95 17.36
C PRO A 3 -22.31 11.33 17.92
N GLU A 4 -22.21 12.31 17.03
CA GLU A 4 -22.02 13.71 17.40
C GLU A 4 -23.33 14.18 18.02
N ILE A 5 -23.47 14.04 19.35
CA ILE A 5 -24.62 14.57 20.06
C ILE A 5 -24.48 16.09 19.99
N LYS A 6 -25.27 16.74 19.13
CA LYS A 6 -25.28 18.20 19.05
C LYS A 6 -25.66 18.75 20.43
N PRO A 7 -25.09 19.89 20.84
CA PRO A 7 -25.34 20.45 22.18
C PRO A 7 -26.84 20.70 22.45
N VAL A 8 -27.63 20.99 21.41
CA VAL A 8 -29.10 21.08 21.48
C VAL A 8 -29.78 19.74 21.85
N ASP A 9 -29.26 18.63 21.34
CA ASP A 9 -29.80 17.30 21.60
C ASP A 9 -29.44 16.85 23.02
N ALA A 10 -28.22 17.15 23.49
CA ALA A 10 -27.78 16.85 24.86
C ALA A 10 -28.64 17.57 25.92
N VAL A 11 -28.96 18.85 25.70
CA VAL A 11 -29.86 19.62 26.58
C VAL A 11 -31.28 19.06 26.54
N THR A 12 -31.77 18.65 25.37
CA THR A 12 -33.11 18.07 25.23
C THR A 12 -33.22 16.70 25.91
N ILE A 13 -32.20 15.85 25.81
CA ILE A 13 -32.14 14.51 26.42
C ILE A 13 -32.04 14.60 27.95
N THR A 14 -31.34 15.61 28.49
CA THR A 14 -31.10 15.76 29.94
C THR A 14 -32.17 16.60 30.65
N ALA A 15 -32.98 17.40 29.94
CA ALA A 15 -33.99 18.28 30.51
C ALA A 15 -35.07 17.58 31.37
N GLY A 16 -35.25 16.26 31.20
CA GLY A 16 -36.22 15.45 31.95
C GLY A 16 -35.61 14.50 32.99
N LEU A 17 -34.29 14.53 33.19
CA LEU A 17 -33.59 13.62 34.10
C LEU A 17 -33.26 14.31 35.42
N ASP A 18 -33.38 13.58 36.53
CA ASP A 18 -32.79 14.00 37.80
C ASP A 18 -31.26 13.78 37.77
N ASN A 19 -30.55 14.26 38.80
CA ASN A 19 -29.09 14.12 38.86
C ASN A 19 -28.62 12.65 38.78
N GLN A 20 -29.40 11.71 39.32
CA GLN A 20 -29.08 10.28 39.19
C GLN A 20 -29.26 9.79 37.74
N GLY A 21 -30.35 10.18 37.09
CA GLY A 21 -30.63 9.89 35.69
C GLY A 21 -29.55 10.43 34.74
N VAL A 22 -29.05 11.64 34.98
CA VAL A 22 -27.93 12.22 34.21
C VAL A 22 -26.66 11.39 34.35
N VAL A 23 -26.31 10.94 35.56
CA VAL A 23 -25.11 10.12 35.79
C VAL A 23 -25.27 8.71 35.19
N ILE A 24 -26.48 8.14 35.20
CA ILE A 24 -26.76 6.86 34.53
C ILE A 24 -26.59 7.00 33.01
N LEU A 25 -27.15 8.06 32.42
CA LEU A 25 -26.99 8.37 31.00
C LEU A 25 -25.51 8.53 30.63
N GLN A 26 -24.73 9.26 31.43
CA GLN A 26 -23.31 9.43 31.20
C GLN A 26 -22.56 8.09 31.20
N ARG A 27 -22.86 7.18 32.14
CA ARG A 27 -22.26 5.84 32.17
C ARG A 27 -22.62 5.02 30.94
N GLN A 28 -23.85 5.13 30.44
CA GLN A 28 -24.26 4.45 29.22
C GLN A 28 -23.48 4.96 28.00
N ILE A 29 -23.37 6.29 27.86
CA ILE A 29 -22.60 6.92 26.78
C ILE A 29 -21.13 6.50 26.85
N MET A 30 -20.53 6.47 28.04
CA MET A 30 -19.15 6.01 28.22
C MET A 30 -18.97 4.56 27.77
N LYS A 31 -19.94 3.68 28.10
CA LYS A 31 -19.91 2.29 27.65
C LYS A 31 -20.01 2.17 26.12
N GLU A 32 -20.93 2.91 25.50
CA GLU A 32 -21.07 2.93 24.04
C GLU A 32 -19.81 3.46 23.33
N GLN A 33 -19.13 4.44 23.94
CA GLN A 33 -17.85 4.94 23.44
C GLN A 33 -16.73 3.91 23.58
N ASP A 34 -16.62 3.21 24.71
CA ASP A 34 -15.62 2.15 24.91
C ASP A 34 -15.81 1.02 23.87
N GLU A 35 -17.04 0.57 23.64
CA GLU A 35 -17.36 -0.41 22.59
C GLU A 35 -17.01 0.11 21.18
N GLY A 36 -17.16 1.42 20.95
CA GLY A 36 -16.76 2.09 19.71
C GLY A 36 -15.23 2.15 19.53
N LEU A 37 -14.49 2.37 20.63
CA LEU A 37 -13.03 2.41 20.63
C LEU A 37 -12.43 1.02 20.42
N GLU A 38 -13.01 -0.03 20.99
CA GLU A 38 -12.58 -1.42 20.76
C GLU A 38 -12.68 -1.80 19.27
N LYS A 39 -13.80 -1.47 18.62
CA LYS A 39 -13.97 -1.70 17.17
C LYS A 39 -13.01 -0.86 16.32
N LEU A 40 -12.75 0.37 16.76
CA LEU A 40 -11.77 1.23 16.09
C LEU A 40 -10.37 0.65 16.22
N GLU A 41 -9.98 0.15 17.39
CA GLU A 41 -8.70 -0.51 17.63
C GLU A 41 -8.54 -1.74 16.72
N GLU A 42 -9.55 -2.62 16.66
CA GLU A 42 -9.54 -3.79 15.77
C GLU A 42 -9.32 -3.36 14.31
N THR A 43 -10.04 -2.34 13.87
CA THR A 43 -9.94 -1.80 12.50
C THR A 43 -8.54 -1.23 12.22
N VAL A 44 -7.97 -0.49 13.17
CA VAL A 44 -6.64 0.11 13.05
C VAL A 44 -5.56 -0.97 13.01
N ILE A 45 -5.66 -2.00 13.85
CA ILE A 45 -4.73 -3.14 13.85
C ILE A 45 -4.80 -3.88 12.51
N SER A 46 -6.01 -4.17 12.02
CA SER A 46 -6.22 -4.82 10.72
C SER A 46 -5.63 -3.99 9.58
N THR A 47 -5.91 -2.69 9.55
CA THR A 47 -5.38 -1.76 8.55
C THR A 47 -3.85 -1.70 8.60
N LYS A 48 -3.25 -1.69 9.80
CA LYS A 48 -1.80 -1.74 9.98
C LYS A 48 -1.22 -3.04 9.41
N HIS A 49 -1.83 -4.19 9.66
CA HIS A 49 -1.34 -5.47 9.16
C HIS A 49 -1.36 -5.50 7.63
N VAL A 50 -2.46 -5.05 7.01
CA VAL A 50 -2.56 -4.93 5.54
C VAL A 50 -1.48 -4.00 4.99
N ALA A 51 -1.25 -2.84 5.62
CA ALA A 51 -0.23 -1.89 5.17
C ALA A 51 1.18 -2.48 5.22
N LEU A 52 1.51 -3.27 6.26
CA LEU A 52 2.81 -3.95 6.36
C LEU A 52 2.96 -5.00 5.24
N THR A 53 1.95 -5.84 5.02
CA THR A 53 1.97 -6.84 3.95
C THR A 53 2.10 -6.21 2.57
N VAL A 54 1.37 -5.12 2.30
CA VAL A 54 1.48 -4.39 1.03
C VAL A 54 2.88 -3.83 0.82
N ASN A 55 3.50 -3.29 1.86
CA ASN A 55 4.87 -2.78 1.79
C ASN A 55 5.91 -3.88 1.51
N GLU A 56 5.73 -5.06 2.11
CA GLU A 56 6.57 -6.24 1.85
C GLU A 56 6.44 -6.70 0.39
N GLU A 57 5.22 -6.79 -0.14
CA GLU A 57 4.96 -7.17 -1.53
C GLU A 57 5.53 -6.16 -2.52
N LEU A 58 5.38 -4.85 -2.26
CA LEU A 58 5.99 -3.79 -3.07
C LEU A 58 7.52 -3.88 -3.09
N SER A 59 8.13 -4.19 -1.94
CA SER A 59 9.57 -4.37 -1.83
C SER A 59 10.05 -5.60 -2.63
N LEU A 60 9.26 -6.67 -2.62
CA LEU A 60 9.52 -7.87 -3.42
C LEU A 60 9.34 -7.59 -4.92
N HIS A 61 8.27 -6.90 -5.31
CA HIS A 61 8.00 -6.49 -6.69
C HIS A 61 9.11 -5.60 -7.25
N ALA A 62 9.64 -4.66 -6.47
CA ALA A 62 10.78 -3.83 -6.91
C ALA A 62 11.99 -4.69 -7.29
N ARG A 63 12.35 -5.67 -6.45
CA ARG A 63 13.45 -6.60 -6.73
C ARG A 63 13.19 -7.47 -7.95
N LEU A 64 11.94 -7.93 -8.14
CA LEU A 64 11.57 -8.71 -9.32
C LEU A 64 11.67 -7.88 -10.61
N ILE A 65 11.28 -6.61 -10.56
CA ILE A 65 11.39 -5.69 -11.70
C ILE A 65 12.87 -5.44 -12.02
N ASP A 66 13.70 -5.16 -11.02
CA ASP A 66 15.14 -4.97 -11.23
C ASP A 66 15.78 -6.22 -11.88
N SER A 67 15.45 -7.41 -11.38
CA SER A 67 15.94 -8.67 -11.98
C SER A 67 15.43 -8.90 -13.40
N LEU A 68 14.21 -8.45 -13.72
CA LEU A 68 13.67 -8.54 -15.07
C LEU A 68 14.40 -7.59 -16.02
N ASP A 69 14.73 -6.38 -15.57
CA ASP A 69 15.49 -5.39 -16.34
C ASP A 69 16.86 -5.95 -16.75
N ASP A 70 17.60 -6.51 -15.78
CA ASP A 70 18.88 -7.18 -16.01
C ASP A 70 18.78 -8.30 -17.07
N HIS A 71 17.71 -9.11 -17.01
CA HIS A 71 17.49 -10.21 -17.96
C HIS A 71 17.15 -9.72 -19.36
N VAL A 72 16.39 -8.61 -19.49
CA VAL A 72 16.06 -7.98 -20.77
C VAL A 72 17.32 -7.39 -21.40
N GLU A 73 18.15 -6.68 -20.62
CA GLU A 73 19.42 -6.10 -21.10
C GLU A 73 20.39 -7.20 -21.58
N PHE A 74 20.55 -8.27 -20.79
CA PHE A 74 21.40 -9.39 -21.17
C PHE A 74 20.92 -10.07 -22.46
N THR A 75 19.61 -10.30 -22.57
CA THR A 75 19.02 -10.91 -23.77
C THR A 75 19.18 -10.00 -24.99
N GLY A 76 18.99 -8.69 -24.83
CA GLY A 76 19.23 -7.68 -25.87
C GLY A 76 20.67 -7.69 -26.37
N SER A 77 21.63 -7.67 -25.44
CA SER A 77 23.07 -7.73 -25.75
C SER A 77 23.43 -9.00 -26.52
N ARG A 78 22.91 -10.16 -26.10
CA ARG A 78 23.13 -11.43 -26.81
C ARG A 78 22.54 -11.41 -28.22
N MET A 79 21.34 -10.85 -28.40
CA MET A 79 20.72 -10.75 -29.71
C MET A 79 21.54 -9.85 -30.64
N GLN A 80 22.03 -8.70 -30.17
CA GLN A 80 22.90 -7.83 -30.95
C GLN A 80 24.19 -8.52 -31.37
N VAL A 81 24.83 -9.26 -30.46
CA VAL A 81 26.04 -10.04 -30.75
C VAL A 81 25.76 -11.11 -31.80
N LEU A 82 24.67 -11.87 -31.67
CA LEU A 82 24.27 -12.89 -32.65
C LEU A 82 24.00 -12.27 -34.02
N PHE A 83 23.32 -11.13 -34.07
CA PHE A 83 23.06 -10.40 -35.31
C PHE A 83 24.36 -9.92 -35.96
N CYS A 84 25.30 -9.40 -35.17
CA CYS A 84 26.61 -8.97 -35.66
C CYS A 84 27.43 -10.15 -36.22
N TYR A 85 27.41 -11.31 -35.57
CA TYR A 85 28.00 -12.54 -36.12
C TYR A 85 27.32 -12.98 -37.41
N HIS A 86 25.98 -12.98 -37.47
CA HIS A 86 25.23 -13.37 -38.65
C HIS A 86 25.52 -12.46 -39.87
N ILE A 87 25.59 -11.15 -39.67
CA ILE A 87 25.98 -10.19 -40.71
C ILE A 87 27.43 -10.42 -41.14
N SER A 88 28.35 -10.60 -40.20
CA SER A 88 29.77 -10.83 -40.51
C SER A 88 29.97 -12.10 -41.33
N PHE A 89 29.18 -13.15 -41.07
CA PHE A 89 29.17 -14.39 -41.85
C PHE A 89 28.52 -14.21 -43.22
N SER A 90 27.38 -13.51 -43.29
CA SER A 90 26.63 -13.31 -44.55
C SER A 90 27.31 -12.30 -45.49
N PHE A 91 28.06 -11.33 -44.95
CA PHE A 91 28.68 -10.23 -45.69
C PHE A 91 30.13 -9.96 -45.22
N PRO A 92 31.12 -10.75 -45.66
CA PRO A 92 32.50 -10.70 -45.14
C PRO A 92 33.26 -9.40 -45.49
N ARG A 93 32.76 -8.58 -46.43
CA ARG A 93 33.39 -7.32 -46.84
C ARG A 93 32.89 -6.09 -46.06
N VAL A 94 31.88 -6.22 -45.21
CA VAL A 94 31.38 -5.13 -44.37
C VAL A 94 32.17 -5.11 -43.06
N ARG A 95 32.98 -4.06 -42.82
CA ARG A 95 33.67 -3.88 -41.53
C ARG A 95 32.71 -3.31 -40.49
N PHE A 96 32.26 -4.16 -39.57
CA PHE A 96 31.58 -3.69 -38.35
C PHE A 96 32.61 -3.27 -37.31
N ASN A 97 32.52 -2.03 -36.83
CA ASN A 97 33.41 -1.51 -35.82
C ASN A 97 32.96 -1.99 -34.43
N ARG A 98 33.77 -2.83 -33.78
CA ARG A 98 33.45 -3.43 -32.47
C ARG A 98 33.42 -2.41 -31.32
N SER A 99 33.88 -1.16 -31.53
CA SER A 99 33.82 -0.08 -30.53
C SER A 99 32.43 0.55 -30.34
N LEU A 100 31.41 0.21 -31.14
CA LEU A 100 30.03 0.70 -30.98
C LEU A 100 29.13 -0.23 -30.14
N LEU A 101 29.70 -1.25 -29.51
CA LEU A 101 29.01 -2.25 -28.68
C LEU A 101 29.20 -2.03 -27.16
N TYR A 102 29.58 -0.82 -26.75
CA TYR A 102 29.69 -0.39 -25.35
C TYR A 102 28.69 0.71 -25.05
#